data_AF-A0A379VPJ8-F1
#
_entry.id   AF-A0A379VPJ8-F1
#
_cell.length_a   1.000
_cell.length_b   1.000
_cell.length_c   1.000
_cell.angle_alpha   90.00
_cell.angle_beta   90.00
_cell.angle_gamma   90.00
#
_symmetry.space_group_name_H-M   'P 1'
#
loop_
_entity.id
_entity.type
_entity.pdbx_description
1 polymer ?
#
loop_
_entity_poly.entity_id
_entity_poly.type
_entity_poly.pdbx_seq_one_letter_code
_entity_poly.pdbx_strand_id
1 'polypeptide(L)'
;MISKKSALAIADAVGISVAWLLGEEVSETDGLKPNEQRLLELYRQLPEEEQQNMLRIFSIRLKELDELYEKYMKGRIRTHRE
;
A
#
# COMPACT_ATOMS: atom_id res chain seq x y z
N MET A 1 18.74 16.41 -15.54
CA MET A 1 18.70 15.48 -14.39
C MET A 1 17.41 15.71 -13.63
N ILE A 2 16.66 14.64 -13.31
CA ILE A 2 15.46 14.73 -12.47
C ILE A 2 15.90 15.08 -11.04
N SER A 3 15.19 15.98 -10.37
CA SER A 3 15.50 16.31 -8.96
C SER A 3 15.17 15.12 -8.05
N LYS A 4 15.91 14.92 -6.96
CA LYS A 4 15.64 13.84 -5.97
C LYS A 4 14.18 13.86 -5.48
N LYS A 5 13.62 15.06 -5.28
CA LYS A 5 12.23 15.25 -4.83
C LYS A 5 11.22 14.83 -5.89
N SER A 6 11.50 15.11 -7.16
CA SER A 6 10.68 14.68 -8.29
C SER A 6 10.76 13.18 -8.52
N ALA A 7 11.94 12.59 -8.38
CA ALA A 7 12.14 11.14 -8.52
C ALA A 7 11.36 10.36 -7.45
N LEU A 8 11.40 10.82 -6.19
CA LEU A 8 10.60 10.25 -5.09
C LEU A 8 9.10 10.36 -5.36
N ALA A 9 8.61 11.53 -5.79
CA ALA A 9 7.19 11.73 -6.05
C ALA A 9 6.66 10.84 -7.20
N ILE A 10 7.48 10.62 -8.24
CA ILE A 10 7.12 9.75 -9.37
C ILE A 10 7.16 8.27 -8.93
N ALA A 11 8.19 7.87 -8.18
CA ALA A 11 8.31 6.53 -7.63
C ALA A 11 7.11 6.16 -6.74
N ASP A 12 6.73 7.05 -5.83
CA ASP A 12 5.57 6.87 -4.94
C ASP A 12 4.25 6.83 -5.70
N ALA A 13 4.09 7.66 -6.74
CA ALA A 13 2.85 7.72 -7.52
C ALA A 13 2.65 6.49 -8.42
N VAL A 14 3.74 5.90 -8.91
CA VAL A 14 3.73 4.76 -9.85
C VAL A 14 3.97 3.43 -9.12
N GLY A 15 4.34 3.47 -7.84
CA GLY A 15 4.58 2.27 -7.02
C GLY A 15 5.85 1.51 -7.40
N ILE A 16 6.87 2.22 -7.88
CA ILE A 16 8.16 1.65 -8.31
C ILE A 16 9.30 2.16 -7.44
N SER A 17 10.42 1.43 -7.40
CA SER A 17 11.61 1.86 -6.65
C SER A 17 12.28 3.08 -7.30
N VAL A 18 12.75 4.03 -6.47
CA VAL A 18 13.54 5.18 -6.93
C VAL A 18 14.86 4.72 -7.58
N ALA A 19 15.46 3.64 -7.09
CA ALA A 19 16.67 3.06 -7.66
C ALA A 19 16.41 2.55 -9.09
N TRP A 20 15.27 1.91 -9.32
CA TRP A 20 14.83 1.50 -10.66
C TRP A 20 14.66 2.72 -11.59
N LEU A 21 14.01 3.78 -11.11
CA LEU A 21 13.80 5.02 -11.87
C LEU A 21 15.13 5.71 -12.25
N LEU A 22 16.18 5.50 -11.45
CA LEU A 22 17.52 6.04 -11.68
C LEU A 22 18.40 5.10 -12.52
N GLY A 23 17.87 3.96 -12.99
CA GLY A 23 18.58 3.01 -13.85
C GLY A 23 19.56 2.10 -13.11
N GLU A 24 19.42 1.96 -11.80
CA GLU A 24 20.16 0.97 -11.01
C GLU A 24 19.61 -0.44 -11.28
N GLU A 25 20.48 -1.45 -11.28
CA GLU A 25 20.04 -2.86 -11.32
C GLU A 25 19.35 -3.20 -10.00
N VAL A 26 18.02 -3.19 -10.03
CA VAL A 26 17.18 -3.62 -8.90
C VAL A 26 16.21 -4.70 -9.35
N SER A 27 16.12 -5.75 -8.55
CA SER A 27 15.16 -6.84 -8.68
C SER A 27 13.76 -6.40 -8.26
N GLU A 28 12.72 -7.12 -8.72
CA GLU A 28 11.32 -6.87 -8.31
C GLU A 28 11.10 -6.96 -6.80
N THR A 29 12.02 -7.60 -6.08
CA THR A 29 11.97 -7.79 -4.63
C THR A 29 12.68 -6.70 -3.84
N ASP A 30 13.48 -5.84 -4.49
CA ASP A 30 14.25 -4.80 -3.84
C ASP A 30 13.34 -3.66 -3.36
N GLY A 31 13.20 -3.55 -2.04
CA GLY A 31 12.38 -2.54 -1.38
C GLY A 31 11.10 -3.08 -0.73
N LEU A 32 10.73 -4.34 -0.95
CA LEU A 32 9.62 -4.98 -0.26
C LEU A 32 10.07 -5.51 1.11
N LYS A 33 9.28 -5.28 2.15
CA LYS A 33 9.50 -5.91 3.47
C LYS A 33 9.26 -7.43 3.37
N PRO A 34 9.82 -8.24 4.29
CA PRO A 34 9.67 -9.70 4.23
C PRO A 34 8.21 -10.19 4.18
N ASN A 35 7.30 -9.49 4.86
CA ASN A 35 5.87 -9.81 4.84
C ASN A 35 5.19 -9.42 3.51
N GLU A 36 5.62 -8.33 2.87
CA GLU A 36 5.12 -7.89 1.56
C GLU A 36 5.60 -8.83 0.45
N GLN A 37 6.86 -9.27 0.52
CA GLN A 37 7.39 -10.32 -0.35
C GLN A 37 6.58 -11.62 -0.21
N ARG A 38 6.33 -12.06 1.03
CA ARG A 38 5.54 -13.26 1.29
C ARG A 38 4.11 -13.14 0.79
N LEU A 39 3.48 -11.98 0.94
CA LEU A 39 2.14 -11.72 0.42
C LEU A 39 2.12 -11.81 -1.11
N LEU A 40 3.11 -11.21 -1.78
CA LEU A 40 3.21 -11.22 -3.23
C LEU A 40 3.46 -12.63 -3.78
N GLU A 41 4.31 -13.42 -3.13
CA GLU A 41 4.52 -14.83 -3.45
C GLU A 41 3.22 -15.64 -3.40
N LEU A 42 2.41 -15.45 -2.35
CA LEU A 42 1.14 -16.15 -2.18
C LEU A 42 0.11 -15.67 -3.20
N TYR A 43 0.03 -14.36 -3.43
CA TYR A 43 -0.89 -13.75 -4.38
C TYR A 43 -0.65 -14.25 -5.81
N ARG A 44 0.62 -14.34 -6.25
CA ARG A 44 1.01 -14.81 -7.59
C ARG A 44 0.67 -16.28 -7.86
N GLN A 45 0.44 -17.08 -6.81
CA GLN A 45 0.03 -18.49 -6.94
C GLN A 45 -1.48 -18.66 -7.15
N LEU A 46 -2.27 -17.60 -6.92
CA LEU A 46 -3.73 -17.67 -7.06
C LEU A 46 -4.16 -17.56 -8.52
N PRO A 47 -5.26 -18.23 -8.93
CA PRO A 47 -5.94 -17.94 -10.19
C PRO A 47 -6.39 -16.48 -10.28
N GLU A 48 -6.54 -15.96 -11.50
CA GLU A 48 -6.87 -14.54 -11.74
C GLU A 48 -8.17 -14.08 -11.04
N GLU A 49 -9.18 -14.94 -11.01
CA GLU A 49 -10.44 -14.68 -10.29
C GLU A 49 -10.21 -14.51 -8.79
N GLU A 50 -9.38 -15.36 -8.19
CA GLU A 50 -9.06 -15.28 -6.76
C GLU A 50 -8.14 -14.11 -6.44
N GLN A 51 -7.24 -13.73 -7.35
CA GLN A 51 -6.45 -12.51 -7.22
C GLN A 51 -7.36 -11.27 -7.11
N GLN A 52 -8.35 -11.14 -8.01
CA GLN A 52 -9.34 -10.05 -7.96
C GLN A 52 -10.19 -10.10 -6.68
N ASN A 53 -10.56 -11.30 -6.23
CA ASN A 53 -11.29 -11.50 -4.99
C ASN A 53 -10.48 -11.03 -3.77
N MET A 54 -9.19 -11.37 -3.69
CA MET A 54 -8.31 -10.95 -2.60
C MET A 54 -8.15 -9.43 -2.54
N LEU A 55 -8.00 -8.76 -3.69
CA LEU A 55 -7.95 -7.30 -3.76
C LEU A 55 -9.25 -6.65 -3.26
N ARG A 56 -10.40 -7.26 -3.59
CA ARG A 56 -11.72 -6.82 -3.10
C ARG A 56 -11.79 -6.95 -1.57
N ILE A 57 -11.34 -8.07 -1.02
CA ILE A 57 -11.33 -8.31 0.42
C ILE A 57 -10.46 -7.28 1.15
N PHE A 58 -9.26 -7.00 0.65
CA PHE A 58 -8.40 -5.97 1.23
C PHE A 58 -9.09 -4.59 1.24
N SER A 59 -9.73 -4.23 0.14
CA SER A 59 -10.49 -2.97 0.04
C SER A 59 -11.62 -2.87 1.07
N ILE A 60 -12.37 -3.97 1.26
CA ILE A 60 -13.45 -4.02 2.26
C ILE A 60 -12.88 -3.85 3.68
N ARG A 61 -11.79 -4.57 4.02
CA ARG A 61 -11.17 -4.49 5.34
C ARG A 61 -10.62 -3.10 5.65
N LEU A 62 -10.02 -2.43 4.67
CA LEU A 62 -9.56 -1.05 4.83
C LEU A 62 -10.73 -0.11 5.12
N LYS A 63 -11.83 -0.24 4.37
CA LYS A 63 -13.04 0.56 4.60
C LYS A 63 -13.65 0.33 5.99
N GLU A 64 -13.73 -0.92 6.43
CA GLU A 64 -14.22 -1.24 7.78
C GLU A 64 -13.36 -0.60 8.88
N LEU A 65 -12.04 -0.58 8.70
CA LEU A 65 -11.12 0.07 9.63
C LEU A 65 -11.31 1.58 9.62
N ASP A 66 -11.44 2.21 8.45
CA ASP A 66 -11.70 3.64 8.33
C ASP A 66 -13.01 4.03 9.04
N GLU A 67 -14.07 3.25 8.84
CA GLU A 67 -15.36 3.46 9.52
C GLU A 67 -15.25 3.29 11.04
N LEU A 68 -14.47 2.33 11.53
CA LEU A 68 -14.19 2.17 12.96
C LEU A 68 -13.43 3.38 13.50
N TYR A 69 -12.36 3.81 12.83
CA TYR A 69 -11.59 4.99 13.23
C TYR A 69 -12.46 6.24 13.28
N GLU A 70 -13.33 6.47 12.28
CA GLU A 70 -14.26 7.59 12.28
C GLU A 70 -15.19 7.56 13.50
N LYS A 71 -15.76 6.39 13.85
CA LYS A 71 -16.64 6.24 15.01
C LYS A 71 -15.89 6.52 16.31
N TYR A 72 -14.66 6.01 16.45
CA TYR A 72 -13.82 6.25 17.63
C TYR A 72 -13.40 7.73 17.76
N MET A 73 -13.05 8.39 16.66
CA MET A 73 -12.67 9.81 16.66
C MET A 73 -13.87 10.73 16.93
N LYS A 74 -15.03 10.45 16.34
CA LYS A 74 -16.28 11.19 16.60
C LYS A 74 -16.74 11.05 18.07
N GLY A 75 -16.50 9.90 18.69
CA GLY A 75 -16.75 9.67 20.12
C GLY A 75 -15.95 10.61 21.02
N ARG A 76 -14.63 10.75 20.81
CA ARG A 76 -13.77 11.64 21.61
C ARG A 76 -14.10 13.12 21.46
N ILE A 77 -14.51 13.57 20.27
CA ILE A 77 -14.87 14.97 20.03
C ILE A 77 -16.14 15.35 20.83
N ARG A 78 -17.08 14.41 21.03
CA ARG A 78 -18.25 14.63 21.89
C ARG A 78 -17.87 14.71 23.38
N THR A 79 -16.96 13.86 23.85
CA THR A 79 -16.54 13.84 25.26
C THR A 79 -15.70 15.06 25.68
N HIS A 80 -15.09 15.79 24.74
CA HIS A 80 -14.31 17.01 25.01
C HIS A 80 -15.14 18.31 24.98
N ARG A 81 -16.45 18.22 24.74
CA ARG A 81 -17.34 19.38 24.59
C ARG A 81 -18.45 19.45 25.66
N GLU A 82 -18.29 18.70 26.74
CA GLU A 82 -19.13 18.73 27.94
C GLU A 82 -18.40 19.41 29.11
#